data_AF-A0A2T6KR93-F1
#
_entry.id   AF-A0A2T6KR93-F1
#
_cell.length_a   1.000
_cell.length_b   1.000
_cell.length_c   1.000
_cell.angle_alpha   90.00
_cell.angle_beta   90.00
_cell.angle_gamma   90.00
#
_symmetry.space_group_name_H-M   'P 1'
#
loop_
_entity.id
_entity.type
_entity.pdbx_description
1 polymer ?
#
loop_
_entity_poly.entity_id
_entity_poly.type
_entity_poly.pdbx_seq_one_letter_code
_entity_poly.pdbx_strand_id
1 'polypeptide(L)'
;MQAFRIRLRELRDIKEDALEADRGWQVANMDRRINDMKALMKVLEGDRTRDLGYATWLLDRRPVRLVADITPNYATLPETTLSRMAQLAPTTKFIFLMRDPLDRLWSHIRMQARRQRQSHEIYAQKANNILHRIINRGQETHILERGDYPAIISRLRSAVPPDRLKIIFTEDMMGQDALSLLCEFLGISHVKPTFANPVHEGPQVVMLEKLRPKAQKLLNEHYTWVADNVGPLPLRWQENLARA
;
A
#
# COMPACT_ATOMS: atom_id res chain seq x y z
N MET A 1 10.31 10.25 16.07
CA MET A 1 9.53 11.45 16.44
C MET A 1 9.83 12.71 15.61
N GLN A 2 11.07 12.99 15.20
CA GLN A 2 11.40 14.20 14.43
C GLN A 2 10.58 14.38 13.15
N ALA A 3 10.45 13.33 12.33
CA ALA A 3 9.63 13.36 11.11
C ALA A 3 8.16 13.71 11.37
N PHE A 4 7.57 13.20 12.45
CA PHE A 4 6.19 13.53 12.84
C PHE A 4 6.05 14.99 13.25
N ARG A 5 7.04 15.55 13.96
CA ARG A 5 7.05 16.96 14.36
C ARG A 5 7.17 17.89 13.14
N ILE A 6 8.00 17.53 12.17
CA ILE A 6 8.11 18.26 10.89
C ILE A 6 6.76 18.23 10.17
N ARG A 7 6.16 17.05 10.02
CA ARG A 7 4.86 16.92 9.36
C ARG A 7 3.74 17.68 10.07
N LEU A 8 3.75 17.71 11.40
CA LEU A 8 2.78 18.46 12.19
C LEU A 8 2.90 19.96 11.96
N ARG A 9 4.14 20.47 11.77
CA ARG A 9 4.37 21.87 11.39
C ARG A 9 3.80 22.16 10.01
N GLU A 10 4.12 21.34 9.01
CA GLU A 10 3.57 21.50 7.65
C GLU A 10 2.03 21.52 7.62
N LEU A 11 1.37 20.69 8.44
CA LEU A 11 -0.09 20.70 8.52
C LEU A 11 -0.66 21.99 9.13
N ARG A 12 0.09 22.63 10.05
CA ARG A 12 -0.29 23.93 10.63
C ARG A 12 -0.10 25.05 9.62
N ASP A 13 1.01 25.05 8.90
CA ASP A 13 1.29 26.03 7.85
C ASP A 13 0.18 25.98 6.76
N ILE A 14 -0.20 24.78 6.30
CA ILE A 14 -1.32 24.59 5.35
C ILE A 14 -2.66 25.06 5.92
N LYS A 15 -2.87 24.95 7.25
CA LYS A 15 -4.08 25.43 7.90
C LYS A 15 -4.11 26.96 7.91
N GLU A 16 -2.99 27.61 8.22
CA GLU A 16 -2.85 29.07 8.21
C GLU A 16 -3.12 29.62 6.80
N ASP A 17 -2.50 29.04 5.76
CA ASP A 17 -2.77 29.42 4.36
C ASP A 17 -4.25 29.25 3.97
N ALA A 18 -4.94 28.25 4.54
CA ALA A 18 -6.36 28.01 4.30
C ALA A 18 -7.27 28.98 5.06
N LEU A 19 -6.85 29.44 6.25
CA LEU A 19 -7.54 30.48 7.00
C LEU A 19 -7.43 31.83 6.29
N GLU A 20 -6.25 32.21 5.83
CA GLU A 20 -6.02 33.47 5.10
C GLU A 20 -6.82 33.55 3.80
N ALA A 21 -7.02 32.40 3.15
CA ALA A 21 -7.77 32.30 1.91
C ALA A 21 -9.28 31.96 2.11
N ASP A 22 -9.79 32.06 3.33
CA ASP A 22 -11.19 31.82 3.70
C ASP A 22 -11.76 30.44 3.24
N ARG A 23 -10.90 29.41 3.23
CA ARG A 23 -11.28 28.05 2.83
C ARG A 23 -11.71 27.23 4.05
N GLY A 24 -12.86 27.56 4.63
CA GLY A 24 -13.36 26.94 5.88
C GLY A 24 -13.38 25.40 5.89
N TRP A 25 -13.75 24.76 4.77
CA TRP A 25 -13.73 23.29 4.65
C TRP A 25 -12.32 22.70 4.79
N GLN A 26 -11.30 23.38 4.25
CA GLN A 26 -9.91 22.94 4.29
C GLN A 26 -9.35 23.12 5.69
N VAL A 27 -9.72 24.22 6.37
CA VAL A 27 -9.37 24.47 7.78
C VAL A 27 -9.90 23.34 8.66
N ALA A 28 -11.20 23.03 8.58
CA ALA A 28 -11.81 21.95 9.36
C ALA A 28 -11.14 20.58 9.07
N ASN A 29 -10.81 20.31 7.81
CA ASN A 29 -10.08 19.10 7.42
C ASN A 29 -8.65 19.08 8.00
N MET A 30 -7.93 20.20 8.03
CA MET A 30 -6.59 20.29 8.63
C MET A 30 -6.66 20.13 10.14
N ASP A 31 -7.64 20.71 10.83
CA ASP A 31 -7.83 20.54 12.27
C ASP A 31 -8.01 19.07 12.65
N ARG A 32 -8.86 18.34 11.92
CA ARG A 32 -9.01 16.89 12.11
C ARG A 32 -7.67 16.17 11.98
N ARG A 33 -6.90 16.45 10.92
CA ARG A 33 -5.60 15.80 10.66
C ARG A 33 -4.55 16.13 11.71
N ILE A 34 -4.51 17.39 12.17
CA ILE A 34 -3.60 17.85 13.23
C ILE A 34 -3.91 17.13 14.53
N ASN A 35 -5.19 17.03 14.91
CA ASN A 35 -5.62 16.34 16.13
C ASN A 35 -5.33 14.85 16.07
N ASP A 36 -5.64 14.19 14.94
CA ASP A 36 -5.29 12.78 14.70
C ASP A 36 -3.77 12.55 14.83
N MET A 37 -2.96 13.44 14.26
CA MET A 37 -1.50 13.35 14.31
C MET A 37 -0.95 13.52 15.73
N LYS A 38 -1.47 14.49 16.49
CA LYS A 38 -1.09 14.68 17.91
C LYS A 38 -1.45 13.45 18.75
N ALA A 39 -2.65 12.90 18.54
CA ALA A 39 -3.10 11.71 19.25
C ALA A 39 -2.22 10.50 18.91
N LEU A 40 -1.89 10.29 17.62
CA LEU A 40 -0.96 9.25 17.21
C LEU A 40 0.45 9.45 17.79
N MET A 41 0.95 10.68 17.82
CA MET A 41 2.25 10.98 18.45
C MET A 41 2.24 10.60 19.94
N LYS A 42 1.16 10.89 20.67
CA LYS A 42 1.00 10.47 22.08
C LYS A 42 1.01 8.95 22.23
N VAL A 43 0.36 8.21 21.32
CA VAL A 43 0.41 6.75 21.30
C VAL A 43 1.84 6.24 21.07
N LEU A 44 2.58 6.84 20.14
CA LEU A 44 3.93 6.42 19.80
C LEU A 44 4.97 6.73 20.90
N GLU A 45 4.77 7.81 21.64
CA GLU A 45 5.62 8.20 22.79
C GLU A 45 5.21 7.50 24.10
N GLY A 46 4.02 6.90 24.16
CA GLY A 46 3.49 6.22 25.35
C GLY A 46 3.88 4.74 25.46
N ASP A 47 3.19 4.04 26.36
CA ASP A 47 3.35 2.59 26.52
C ASP A 47 2.81 1.84 25.29
N ARG A 48 3.64 0.90 24.79
CA ARG A 48 3.37 0.10 23.60
C ARG A 48 3.11 -1.37 23.93
N THR A 49 2.99 -1.69 25.21
CA THR A 49 2.66 -3.03 25.68
C THR A 49 1.39 -3.53 24.99
N ARG A 50 1.54 -4.63 24.25
CA ARG A 50 0.46 -5.29 23.48
C ARG A 50 -0.32 -4.37 22.53
N ASP A 51 0.28 -3.26 22.10
CA ASP A 51 -0.35 -2.25 21.22
C ASP A 51 -1.68 -1.66 21.74
N LEU A 52 -1.95 -1.71 23.05
CA LEU A 52 -3.25 -1.28 23.61
C LEU A 52 -3.52 0.22 23.38
N GLY A 53 -2.49 1.06 23.47
CA GLY A 53 -2.60 2.48 23.15
C GLY A 53 -3.00 2.72 21.69
N TYR A 54 -2.45 1.92 20.77
CA TYR A 54 -2.82 1.98 19.35
C TYR A 54 -4.24 1.46 19.11
N ALA A 55 -4.62 0.33 19.71
CA ALA A 55 -5.99 -0.20 19.62
C ALA A 55 -7.02 0.81 20.11
N THR A 56 -6.76 1.43 21.27
CA THR A 56 -7.64 2.46 21.85
C THR A 56 -7.78 3.65 20.90
N TRP A 57 -6.68 4.20 20.41
CA TRP A 57 -6.70 5.32 19.47
C TRP A 57 -7.40 5.01 18.14
N LEU A 58 -7.21 3.79 17.61
CA LEU A 58 -7.83 3.37 16.35
C LEU A 58 -9.33 3.15 16.50
N LEU A 59 -9.76 2.54 17.62
CA LEU A 59 -11.15 2.17 17.90
C LEU A 59 -11.97 3.31 18.50
N ASP A 60 -11.33 4.37 19.03
CA ASP A 60 -12.01 5.58 19.53
C ASP A 60 -12.50 6.48 18.40
N ARG A 61 -13.27 5.89 17.48
CA ARG A 61 -13.94 6.57 16.38
C ARG A 61 -15.40 6.12 16.39
N ARG A 62 -16.31 7.01 16.82
CA ARG A 62 -17.74 6.70 16.92
C ARG A 62 -18.60 7.65 16.08
N PRO A 63 -19.75 7.17 15.55
CA PRO A 63 -20.18 5.77 15.42
C PRO A 63 -19.82 5.21 14.03
N VAL A 64 -18.77 4.37 13.92
CA VAL A 64 -18.44 3.64 12.68
C VAL A 64 -18.46 2.12 12.90
N ARG A 65 -18.83 1.37 11.86
CA ARG A 65 -18.89 -0.11 11.89
C ARG A 65 -17.56 -0.79 11.64
N LEU A 66 -16.64 -0.10 10.98
CA LEU A 66 -15.33 -0.59 10.59
C LEU A 66 -14.32 0.55 10.70
N VAL A 67 -13.15 0.24 11.24
CA VAL A 67 -11.96 1.08 11.17
C VAL A 67 -10.87 0.28 10.46
N ALA A 68 -10.04 0.96 9.68
CA ALA A 68 -8.95 0.35 8.94
C ALA A 68 -7.69 1.20 9.03
N ASP A 69 -6.55 0.52 9.15
CA ASP A 69 -5.23 1.10 8.93
C ASP A 69 -4.65 0.42 7.68
N ILE A 70 -4.34 1.23 6.68
CA ILE A 70 -3.84 0.78 5.38
C ILE A 70 -2.40 1.25 5.24
N THR A 71 -1.48 0.34 5.53
CA THR A 71 -0.04 0.59 5.39
C THR A 71 0.60 -0.48 4.49
N PRO A 72 0.97 -0.16 3.24
CA PRO A 72 1.54 -1.16 2.31
C PRO A 72 2.79 -1.87 2.83
N ASN A 73 3.58 -1.22 3.69
CA ASN A 73 4.78 -1.83 4.28
C ASN A 73 4.46 -2.97 5.27
N TYR A 74 3.20 -3.18 5.68
CA TYR A 74 2.86 -4.32 6.52
C TYR A 74 3.18 -5.66 5.85
N ALA A 75 3.15 -5.72 4.52
CA ALA A 75 3.54 -6.92 3.77
C ALA A 75 4.99 -7.39 4.01
N THR A 76 5.89 -6.48 4.42
CA THR A 76 7.29 -6.82 4.70
C THR A 76 7.56 -7.13 6.17
N LEU A 77 6.53 -7.12 7.02
CA LEU A 77 6.72 -7.40 8.44
C LEU A 77 7.03 -8.88 8.68
N PRO A 78 7.82 -9.19 9.72
CA PRO A 78 8.02 -10.57 10.17
C PRO A 78 6.69 -11.21 10.60
N GLU A 79 6.62 -12.53 10.46
CA GLU A 79 5.46 -13.34 10.84
C GLU A 79 5.02 -13.12 12.30
N THR A 80 5.98 -12.95 13.21
CA THR A 80 5.71 -12.65 14.63
C THR A 80 4.95 -11.34 14.81
N THR A 81 5.26 -10.32 14.00
CA THR A 81 4.55 -9.04 14.05
C THR A 81 3.16 -9.16 13.47
N LEU A 82 3.01 -9.86 12.34
CA LEU A 82 1.71 -10.12 11.72
C LEU A 82 0.79 -10.93 12.64
N SER A 83 1.33 -11.94 13.32
CA SER A 83 0.60 -12.77 14.29
C SER A 83 0.11 -11.93 15.47
N ARG A 84 0.98 -11.04 15.99
CA ARG A 84 0.62 -10.08 17.04
C ARG A 84 -0.49 -9.13 16.61
N MET A 85 -0.42 -8.62 15.37
CA MET A 85 -1.50 -7.77 14.80
C MET A 85 -2.82 -8.54 14.68
N ALA A 86 -2.79 -9.82 14.26
CA ALA A 86 -3.97 -10.67 14.17
C ALA A 86 -4.61 -11.01 15.54
N GLN A 87 -3.86 -10.83 16.63
CA GLN A 87 -4.31 -10.99 18.01
C GLN A 87 -4.80 -9.68 18.65
N LEU A 88 -4.73 -8.55 17.94
CA LEU A 88 -5.17 -7.25 18.47
C LEU A 88 -6.65 -7.28 18.88
N ALA A 89 -7.49 -7.95 18.08
CA ALA A 89 -8.87 -8.27 18.40
C ALA A 89 -9.28 -9.57 17.69
N PRO A 90 -10.26 -10.33 18.22
CA PRO A 90 -10.78 -11.53 17.56
C PRO A 90 -11.29 -11.26 16.14
N THR A 91 -11.83 -10.06 15.90
CA THR A 91 -12.42 -9.63 14.63
C THR A 91 -11.43 -8.98 13.66
N THR A 92 -10.13 -8.89 14.00
CA THR A 92 -9.14 -8.30 13.10
C THR A 92 -9.03 -9.11 11.81
N LYS A 93 -9.20 -8.44 10.67
CA LYS A 93 -9.12 -9.02 9.32
C LYS A 93 -7.99 -8.37 8.53
N PHE A 94 -7.37 -9.16 7.66
CA PHE A 94 -6.28 -8.74 6.78
C PHE A 94 -6.75 -8.80 5.33
N ILE A 95 -6.43 -7.75 4.59
CA ILE A 95 -6.63 -7.70 3.15
C ILE A 95 -5.28 -7.37 2.51
N PHE A 96 -4.84 -8.25 1.61
CA PHE A 96 -3.66 -8.05 0.80
C PHE A 96 -4.07 -7.90 -0.66
N LEU A 97 -3.85 -6.71 -1.21
CA LEU A 97 -4.14 -6.40 -2.60
C LEU A 97 -2.88 -6.63 -3.43
N MET A 98 -2.98 -7.55 -4.39
CA MET A 98 -1.95 -7.83 -5.37
C MET A 98 -2.18 -6.99 -6.61
N ARG A 99 -1.08 -6.53 -7.20
CA ARG A 99 -1.07 -5.82 -8.49
C ARG A 99 -0.12 -6.56 -9.43
N ASP A 100 -0.33 -6.44 -10.74
CA ASP A 100 0.61 -6.99 -11.72
C ASP A 100 2.08 -6.74 -11.30
N PRO A 101 2.91 -7.78 -11.14
CA PRO A 101 4.28 -7.67 -10.66
C PRO A 101 5.10 -6.61 -11.40
N LEU A 102 4.97 -6.52 -12.73
CA LEU A 102 5.68 -5.56 -13.57
C LEU A 102 5.20 -4.13 -13.33
N ASP A 103 3.88 -3.91 -13.32
CA ASP A 103 3.28 -2.60 -13.03
C ASP A 103 3.60 -2.13 -11.61
N ARG A 104 3.58 -3.04 -10.63
CA ARG A 104 3.94 -2.78 -9.23
C ARG A 104 5.42 -2.37 -9.13
N LEU A 105 6.32 -3.13 -9.75
CA LEU A 105 7.75 -2.82 -9.81
C LEU A 105 7.97 -1.43 -10.40
N TRP A 106 7.39 -1.16 -11.57
CA TRP A 106 7.56 0.12 -12.25
C TRP A 106 6.98 1.30 -11.47
N SER A 107 5.81 1.12 -10.85
CA SER A 107 5.21 2.12 -9.98
C SER A 107 6.10 2.45 -8.78
N HIS A 108 6.71 1.43 -8.15
CA HIS A 108 7.60 1.63 -7.02
C HIS A 108 8.89 2.37 -7.45
N ILE A 109 9.47 2.00 -8.59
CA ILE A 109 10.63 2.69 -9.17
C ILE A 109 10.32 4.16 -9.45
N ARG A 110 9.18 4.46 -10.07
CA ARG A 110 8.74 5.85 -10.31
C ARG A 110 8.60 6.63 -9.01
N MET A 111 8.04 6.02 -7.97
CA MET A 111 7.93 6.67 -6.65
C MET A 111 9.30 6.96 -6.05
N GLN A 112 10.23 6.00 -6.07
CA GLN A 112 11.58 6.20 -5.51
C GLN A 112 12.36 7.25 -6.30
N ALA A 113 12.33 7.16 -7.63
CA ALA A 113 12.95 8.16 -8.50
C ALA A 113 12.41 9.57 -8.21
N ARG A 114 11.10 9.73 -7.97
CA ARG A 114 10.50 11.04 -7.65
C ARG A 114 10.97 11.57 -6.30
N ARG A 115 11.09 10.70 -5.29
CA ARG A 115 11.51 11.07 -3.93
C ARG A 115 13.01 11.38 -3.82
N GLN A 116 13.83 10.68 -4.58
CA GLN A 116 15.29 10.81 -4.55
C GLN A 116 15.84 11.80 -5.59
N ARG A 117 14.98 12.29 -6.50
CA ARG A 117 15.38 13.18 -7.59
C ARG A 117 15.96 14.47 -7.03
N GLN A 118 17.15 14.84 -7.50
CA GLN A 118 17.65 16.20 -7.33
C GLN A 118 17.02 17.13 -8.38
N SER A 119 17.08 18.45 -8.15
CA SER A 119 16.49 19.45 -9.06
C SER A 119 17.04 19.35 -10.48
N HIS A 120 18.32 19.02 -10.63
CA HIS A 120 19.03 18.90 -11.91
C HIS A 120 18.85 17.53 -12.61
N GLU A 121 18.23 16.53 -11.98
CA GLU A 121 18.08 15.20 -12.57
C GLU A 121 16.82 15.06 -13.42
N ILE A 122 16.95 14.46 -14.60
CA ILE A 122 15.81 14.12 -15.46
C ILE A 122 15.09 12.89 -14.89
N TYR A 123 13.81 13.06 -14.57
CA TYR A 123 13.01 12.03 -13.88
C TYR A 123 12.94 10.69 -14.64
N ALA A 124 12.70 10.74 -15.96
CA ALA A 124 12.62 9.54 -16.78
C ALA A 124 13.94 8.76 -16.83
N GLN A 125 15.06 9.47 -16.89
CA GLN A 125 16.40 8.86 -16.86
C GLN A 125 16.68 8.23 -15.49
N LYS A 126 16.37 8.94 -14.39
CA LYS A 126 16.53 8.42 -13.03
C LYS A 126 15.75 7.12 -12.81
N ALA A 127 14.48 7.09 -13.20
CA ALA A 127 13.62 5.91 -13.07
C ALA A 127 14.17 4.71 -13.87
N ASN A 128 14.52 4.91 -15.13
CA ASN A 128 15.10 3.83 -15.95
C ASN A 128 16.49 3.39 -15.46
N ASN A 129 17.28 4.29 -14.89
CA ASN A 129 18.57 3.94 -14.27
C ASN A 129 18.39 3.08 -13.01
N ILE A 130 17.35 3.32 -12.20
CA ILE A 130 17.01 2.43 -11.07
C ILE A 130 16.69 1.03 -11.60
N LEU A 131 15.82 0.92 -12.60
CA LEU A 131 15.48 -0.38 -13.21
C LEU A 131 16.72 -1.08 -13.77
N HIS A 132 17.60 -0.34 -14.44
CA HIS A 132 18.86 -0.88 -14.95
C HIS A 132 19.75 -1.43 -13.83
N ARG A 133 19.83 -0.75 -12.67
CA ARG A 133 20.60 -1.22 -11.50
C ARG A 133 20.01 -2.49 -10.88
N ILE A 134 18.69 -2.58 -10.80
CA ILE A 134 17.99 -3.82 -10.36
C ILE A 134 18.38 -4.98 -11.27
N ILE A 135 18.15 -4.82 -12.58
CA ILE A 135 18.30 -5.92 -13.55
C ILE A 135 19.76 -6.34 -13.74
N ASN A 136 20.68 -5.37 -13.90
CA ASN A 136 22.04 -5.68 -14.37
C ASN A 136 23.09 -5.65 -13.25
N ARG A 137 22.75 -5.21 -12.03
CA ARG A 137 23.70 -5.10 -10.91
C ARG A 137 23.21 -5.77 -9.63
N GLY A 138 21.99 -6.29 -9.59
CA GLY A 138 21.40 -6.88 -8.38
C GLY A 138 21.24 -5.88 -7.23
N GLN A 139 21.15 -4.58 -7.54
CA GLN A 139 21.02 -3.52 -6.54
C GLN A 139 19.53 -3.20 -6.28
N GLU A 140 19.27 -2.38 -5.25
CA GLU A 140 17.90 -1.94 -4.89
C GLU A 140 16.98 -3.12 -4.50
N THR A 141 17.52 -4.13 -3.82
CA THR A 141 16.81 -5.37 -3.44
C THR A 141 15.53 -5.10 -2.65
N HIS A 142 15.50 -4.02 -1.86
CA HIS A 142 14.31 -3.56 -1.13
C HIS A 142 13.10 -3.25 -2.02
N ILE A 143 13.31 -2.99 -3.32
CA ILE A 143 12.21 -2.81 -4.29
C ILE A 143 11.57 -4.15 -4.65
N LEU A 144 12.39 -5.18 -4.81
CA LEU A 144 11.98 -6.54 -5.15
C LEU A 144 11.34 -7.24 -3.95
N GLU A 145 11.91 -7.10 -2.75
CA GLU A 145 11.36 -7.67 -1.50
C GLU A 145 9.89 -7.26 -1.26
N ARG A 146 9.51 -6.04 -1.63
CA ARG A 146 8.13 -5.54 -1.51
C ARG A 146 7.16 -6.11 -2.56
N GLY A 147 7.65 -6.95 -3.46
CA GLY A 147 6.88 -7.63 -4.50
C GLY A 147 7.14 -9.13 -4.56
N ASP A 148 7.83 -9.66 -3.55
CA ASP A 148 8.04 -11.08 -3.36
C ASP A 148 6.73 -11.70 -2.85
N TYR A 149 5.79 -11.92 -3.79
CA TYR A 149 4.50 -12.51 -3.49
C TYR A 149 4.61 -13.89 -2.84
N PRO A 150 5.50 -14.80 -3.28
CA PRO A 150 5.73 -16.07 -2.58
C PRO A 150 6.04 -15.88 -1.09
N ALA A 151 7.02 -15.05 -0.74
CA ALA A 151 7.41 -14.84 0.64
C ALA A 151 6.33 -14.09 1.45
N ILE A 152 5.74 -13.04 0.87
CA ILE A 152 4.71 -12.23 1.53
C ILE A 152 3.48 -13.08 1.85
N ILE A 153 2.96 -13.82 0.87
CA ILE A 153 1.73 -14.59 1.01
C ILE A 153 1.95 -15.77 1.95
N SER A 154 3.09 -16.44 1.87
CA SER A 154 3.43 -17.52 2.81
C SER A 154 3.44 -17.03 4.25
N ARG A 155 4.08 -15.89 4.53
CA ARG A 155 4.06 -15.27 5.88
C ARG A 155 2.65 -14.90 6.33
N LEU A 156 1.84 -14.31 5.44
CA LEU A 156 0.45 -13.93 5.77
C LEU A 156 -0.40 -15.16 6.10
N ARG A 157 -0.32 -16.22 5.28
CA ARG A 157 -1.06 -17.48 5.49
C ARG A 157 -0.63 -18.21 6.77
N SER A 158 0.63 -18.06 7.18
CA SER A 158 1.13 -18.62 8.44
C SER A 158 0.64 -17.81 9.65
N ALA A 159 0.69 -16.48 9.58
CA ALA A 159 0.38 -15.60 10.70
C ALA A 159 -1.13 -15.36 10.94
N VAL A 160 -1.96 -15.46 9.91
CA VAL A 160 -3.36 -15.03 9.95
C VAL A 160 -4.29 -16.21 9.64
N PRO A 161 -5.31 -16.48 10.48
CA PRO A 161 -6.31 -17.51 10.18
C PRO A 161 -6.96 -17.33 8.81
N PRO A 162 -7.23 -18.41 8.06
CA PRO A 162 -7.75 -18.33 6.69
C PRO A 162 -9.07 -17.56 6.55
N ASP A 163 -9.94 -17.64 7.55
CA ASP A 163 -11.22 -16.92 7.61
C ASP A 163 -11.08 -15.41 7.87
N ARG A 164 -9.88 -14.97 8.26
CA ARG A 164 -9.53 -13.57 8.55
C ARG A 164 -8.52 -12.99 7.56
N LEU A 165 -8.16 -13.72 6.50
CA LEU A 165 -7.24 -13.27 5.46
C LEU A 165 -7.90 -13.29 4.07
N LYS A 166 -7.90 -12.15 3.38
CA LYS A 166 -8.21 -12.08 1.96
C LYS A 166 -6.98 -11.63 1.16
N ILE A 167 -6.67 -12.39 0.11
CA ILE A 167 -5.69 -12.05 -0.91
C ILE A 167 -6.50 -11.80 -2.19
N ILE A 168 -6.35 -10.63 -2.78
CA ILE A 168 -7.24 -10.15 -3.86
C ILE A 168 -6.39 -9.55 -4.98
N PHE A 169 -6.73 -9.84 -6.24
CA PHE A 169 -6.17 -9.10 -7.38
C PHE A 169 -6.84 -7.73 -7.50
N THR A 170 -6.06 -6.68 -7.70
CA THR A 170 -6.59 -5.31 -7.81
C THR A 170 -7.57 -5.17 -8.98
N GLU A 171 -7.34 -5.94 -10.05
CA GLU A 171 -8.20 -6.01 -11.23
C GLU A 171 -9.61 -6.52 -10.90
N ASP A 172 -9.73 -7.48 -9.97
CA ASP A 172 -11.01 -8.05 -9.57
C ASP A 172 -11.84 -7.05 -8.76
N MET A 173 -11.18 -6.16 -8.00
CA MET A 173 -11.84 -5.13 -7.16
C MET A 173 -12.63 -4.09 -7.94
N MET A 174 -12.50 -4.05 -9.27
CA MET A 174 -13.18 -3.09 -10.14
C MET A 174 -14.61 -3.54 -10.53
N GLY A 175 -15.05 -4.72 -10.08
CA GLY A 175 -16.41 -5.24 -10.30
C GLY A 175 -17.35 -5.06 -9.10
N GLN A 176 -18.66 -4.96 -9.36
CA GLN A 176 -19.69 -4.88 -8.30
C GLN A 176 -19.75 -6.15 -7.44
N ASP A 177 -19.51 -7.31 -8.04
CA ASP A 177 -19.53 -8.61 -7.34
C ASP A 177 -18.36 -8.73 -6.34
N ALA A 178 -17.17 -8.32 -6.75
CA ALA A 178 -15.99 -8.36 -5.88
C ALA A 178 -16.12 -7.44 -4.66
N LEU A 179 -16.71 -6.25 -4.84
CA LEU A 179 -16.96 -5.34 -3.72
C LEU A 179 -18.01 -5.90 -2.75
N SER A 180 -19.03 -6.60 -3.28
CA SER A 180 -20.04 -7.27 -2.46
C SER A 180 -19.41 -8.39 -1.61
N LEU A 181 -18.56 -9.23 -2.23
CA LEU A 181 -17.80 -10.27 -1.52
C LEU A 181 -16.84 -9.69 -0.47
N LEU A 182 -16.25 -8.52 -0.75
CA LEU A 182 -15.42 -7.82 0.23
C LEU A 182 -16.25 -7.28 1.40
N CYS A 183 -17.45 -6.74 1.14
CA CYS A 183 -18.36 -6.27 2.19
C CYS A 183 -18.81 -7.42 3.08
N GLU A 184 -19.17 -8.56 2.49
CA GLU A 184 -19.49 -9.79 3.21
C GLU A 184 -18.32 -10.25 4.08
N PHE A 185 -17.12 -10.35 3.49
CA PHE A 185 -15.91 -10.68 4.23
C PHE A 185 -15.66 -9.70 5.38
N LEU A 186 -15.96 -8.41 5.23
CA LEU A 186 -15.79 -7.41 6.29
C LEU A 186 -16.95 -7.39 7.30
N GLY A 187 -18.09 -8.03 7.01
CA GLY A 187 -19.28 -7.99 7.86
C GLY A 187 -19.99 -6.63 7.85
N ILE A 188 -19.92 -5.91 6.72
CA ILE A 188 -20.57 -4.61 6.52
C ILE A 188 -21.63 -4.70 5.42
N SER A 189 -22.59 -3.78 5.44
CA SER A 189 -23.60 -3.67 4.39
C SER A 189 -22.96 -3.43 3.03
N HIS A 190 -23.54 -4.02 1.99
CA HIS A 190 -23.07 -3.80 0.61
C HIS A 190 -23.14 -2.32 0.26
N VAL A 191 -22.08 -1.84 -0.39
CA VAL A 191 -22.00 -0.48 -0.90
C VAL A 191 -22.03 -0.51 -2.42
N LYS A 192 -22.77 0.43 -3.02
CA LYS A 192 -22.71 0.61 -4.47
C LYS A 192 -21.35 1.21 -4.82
N PRO A 193 -20.57 0.61 -5.73
CA PRO A 193 -19.28 1.18 -6.09
C PRO A 193 -19.48 2.54 -6.75
N THR A 194 -18.76 3.54 -6.26
CA THR A 194 -18.57 4.82 -6.95
C THR A 194 -17.16 4.82 -7.50
N PHE A 195 -16.98 4.36 -8.73
CA PHE A 195 -15.69 4.44 -9.40
C PHE A 195 -15.45 5.90 -9.81
N ALA A 196 -14.79 6.65 -8.92
CA ALA A 196 -14.27 7.97 -9.25
C ALA A 196 -13.00 7.84 -10.11
N ASN A 197 -12.63 8.93 -10.77
CA ASN A 197 -11.39 9.01 -11.55
C ASN A 197 -10.17 8.58 -10.70
N PRO A 198 -9.17 7.91 -11.30
CA PRO A 198 -7.94 7.52 -10.58
C PRO A 198 -7.28 8.71 -9.89
N VAL A 199 -7.23 8.69 -8.55
CA VAL A 199 -6.68 9.81 -7.74
C VAL A 199 -5.14 9.85 -7.77
N HIS A 200 -4.51 8.74 -8.18
CA HIS A 200 -3.06 8.58 -8.26
C HIS A 200 -2.62 8.09 -9.63
N GLU A 201 -2.98 8.84 -10.67
CA GLU A 201 -2.42 8.62 -12.00
C GLU A 201 -0.96 9.11 -12.02
N GLY A 202 -0.02 8.15 -12.04
CA GLY A 202 1.40 8.47 -12.00
C GLY A 202 1.86 9.11 -13.32
N PRO A 203 2.83 10.05 -13.30
CA PRO A 203 3.34 10.72 -14.50
C PRO A 203 3.81 9.78 -15.62
N GLN A 204 3.72 10.25 -16.86
CA GLN A 204 4.01 9.64 -18.17
C GLN A 204 5.43 9.06 -18.38
N VAL A 205 6.16 8.74 -17.31
CA VAL A 205 7.47 8.10 -17.42
C VAL A 205 7.29 6.65 -17.84
N VAL A 206 7.64 6.38 -19.09
CA VAL A 206 7.57 5.07 -19.72
C VAL A 206 8.85 4.29 -19.46
N MET A 207 8.71 2.99 -19.24
CA MET A 207 9.81 2.05 -19.14
C MET A 207 10.49 1.94 -20.51
N LEU A 208 11.82 1.96 -20.56
CA LEU A 208 12.53 1.72 -21.82
C LEU A 208 12.22 0.31 -22.34
N GLU A 209 11.80 0.21 -23.60
CA GLU A 209 11.43 -1.07 -24.25
C GLU A 209 12.50 -2.15 -24.08
N LYS A 210 13.79 -1.79 -24.21
CA LYS A 210 14.92 -2.72 -24.02
C LYS A 210 15.04 -3.31 -22.61
N LEU A 211 14.45 -2.68 -21.59
CA LEU A 211 14.48 -3.16 -20.20
C LEU A 211 13.26 -4.02 -19.86
N ARG A 212 12.16 -3.90 -20.63
CA ARG A 212 10.90 -4.56 -20.33
C ARG A 212 10.99 -6.10 -20.35
N PRO A 213 11.52 -6.75 -21.40
CA PRO A 213 11.66 -8.21 -21.40
C PRO A 213 12.54 -8.72 -20.25
N LYS A 214 13.60 -7.98 -19.92
CA LYS A 214 14.49 -8.34 -18.79
C LYS A 214 13.77 -8.23 -17.44
N ALA A 215 12.93 -7.21 -17.27
CA ALA A 215 12.11 -7.05 -16.06
C ALA A 215 11.04 -8.14 -15.95
N GLN A 216 10.43 -8.55 -17.07
CA GLN A 216 9.46 -9.65 -17.10
C GLN A 216 10.12 -10.97 -16.74
N LYS A 217 11.27 -11.29 -17.35
CA LYS A 217 12.05 -12.49 -17.02
C LYS A 217 12.42 -12.56 -15.54
N LEU A 218 12.83 -11.43 -14.95
CA LEU A 218 13.14 -11.33 -13.51
C LEU A 218 11.92 -11.66 -12.62
N LEU A 219 10.71 -11.37 -13.08
CA LEU A 219 9.47 -11.53 -12.32
C LEU A 219 8.73 -12.82 -12.67
N ASN A 220 9.21 -13.61 -13.64
CA ASN A 220 8.50 -14.78 -14.18
C ASN A 220 8.09 -15.77 -13.09
N GLU A 221 9.02 -16.08 -12.18
CA GLU A 221 8.76 -17.00 -11.06
C GLU A 221 7.64 -16.50 -10.14
N HIS A 222 7.47 -15.18 -10.00
CA HIS A 222 6.39 -14.61 -9.19
C HIS A 222 5.03 -14.80 -9.88
N TYR A 223 4.96 -14.65 -11.20
CA TYR A 223 3.74 -14.90 -11.97
C TYR A 223 3.34 -16.37 -11.88
N THR A 224 4.28 -17.28 -12.17
CA THR A 224 4.05 -18.73 -12.10
C THR A 224 3.60 -19.14 -10.70
N TRP A 225 4.32 -18.69 -9.66
CA TRP A 225 3.95 -19.04 -8.30
C TRP A 225 2.55 -18.54 -7.91
N VAL A 226 2.17 -17.32 -8.29
CA VAL A 226 0.83 -16.79 -7.99
C VAL A 226 -0.26 -17.59 -8.73
N ALA A 227 -0.01 -17.98 -9.98
CA ALA A 227 -0.94 -18.83 -10.75
C ALA A 227 -1.18 -20.17 -10.05
N ASP A 228 -0.11 -20.79 -9.54
CA ASP A 228 -0.17 -22.11 -8.91
C ASP A 228 -0.72 -22.07 -7.47
N ASN A 229 -0.52 -20.96 -6.75
CA ASN A 229 -0.75 -20.91 -5.29
C ASN A 229 -1.90 -19.99 -4.84
N VAL A 230 -2.40 -19.10 -5.70
CA VAL A 230 -3.42 -18.12 -5.33
C VAL A 230 -4.69 -18.28 -6.15
N GLY A 231 -4.56 -18.42 -7.47
CA GLY A 231 -5.70 -18.58 -8.35
C GLY A 231 -5.38 -18.17 -9.79
N PRO A 232 -6.37 -18.27 -10.69
CA PRO A 232 -6.19 -17.87 -12.08
C PRO A 232 -5.75 -16.41 -12.14
N LEU A 233 -4.69 -16.14 -12.89
CA LEU A 233 -4.16 -14.79 -13.05
C LEU A 233 -5.16 -13.93 -13.84
N PRO A 234 -5.33 -12.64 -13.51
CA PRO A 234 -6.07 -11.71 -14.37
C PRO A 234 -5.49 -11.64 -15.78
N LEU A 235 -6.31 -11.32 -16.78
CA LEU A 235 -5.91 -11.32 -18.21
C LEU A 235 -4.59 -10.56 -18.46
N ARG A 236 -4.44 -9.36 -17.91
CA ARG A 236 -3.23 -8.53 -18.06
C ARG A 236 -1.97 -9.20 -17.52
N TRP A 237 -2.09 -9.96 -16.43
CA TRP A 237 -0.97 -10.71 -15.86
C TRP A 237 -0.59 -11.88 -16.77
N GLN A 238 -1.58 -12.58 -17.33
CA GLN A 238 -1.35 -13.65 -18.31
C GLN A 238 -0.64 -13.12 -19.56
N GLU A 239 -1.06 -11.95 -20.07
CA GLU A 239 -0.41 -11.29 -21.20
C GLU A 239 1.05 -10.91 -20.89
N ASN A 240 1.32 -10.41 -19.68
CA ASN A 240 2.68 -10.07 -19.27
C ASN A 240 3.56 -11.32 -19.06
N LEU A 241 2.98 -12.41 -18.55
CA LEU A 241 3.64 -13.71 -18.41
C LEU A 241 3.96 -14.33 -19.77
N ALA A 242 3.03 -14.28 -20.73
CA ALA A 242 3.24 -14.82 -22.08
C ALA A 242 4.29 -14.06 -22.90
N ARG A 243 4.66 -12.84 -22.49
CA ARG A 243 5.67 -11.98 -23.12
C ARG A 243 7.03 -12.03 -22.41
N ALA A 244 7.17 -12.83 -21.35
CA ALA A 244 8.38 -12.93 -20.52
C ALA A 244 9.49 -13.79 -21.13
#